data_AF-A0A1G3H603-F1
#
_entry.id   AF-A0A1G3H603-F1
#
_cell.length_a   1.000
_cell.length_b   1.000
_cell.length_c   1.000
_cell.angle_alpha   90.00
_cell.angle_beta   90.00
_cell.angle_gamma   90.00
#
_symmetry.space_group_name_H-M   'P 1'
#
loop_
_entity.id
_entity.type
_entity.pdbx_description
1 polymer ?
#
loop_
_entity_poly.entity_id
_entity_poly.type
_entity_poly.pdbx_seq_one_letter_code
_entity_poly.pdbx_strand_id
1 'polypeptide(L)'
;MNTLVLELPSEEEFVEDLLSEIYSALQNNQRRLAAMGIRALLEQIMIAKVGDHRSFVKNLQEFEAGGFVSKKQREWLETILEAGHATIHRSFRPSKTDLVALVNITESVIETTYLHDAQVEKLRKRIPPRNGGTNS
;
A
#
# COMPACT_ATOMS: atom_id res chain seq x y z
N MET A 1 -9.59 1.61 17.36
CA MET A 1 -8.66 1.76 16.23
C MET A 1 -7.31 1.31 16.73
N ASN A 2 -6.78 0.21 16.18
CA ASN A 2 -5.46 -0.28 16.52
C ASN A 2 -4.47 0.65 15.81
N THR A 3 -3.72 1.46 16.56
CA THR A 3 -2.72 2.35 15.96
C THR A 3 -1.60 1.47 15.39
N LEU A 4 -1.58 1.32 14.07
CA LEU A 4 -0.42 0.79 13.35
C LEU A 4 0.73 1.77 13.61
N VAL A 5 1.68 1.39 14.47
CA VAL A 5 2.94 2.13 14.60
C VAL A 5 3.82 1.66 13.46
N LEU A 6 3.90 2.45 12.39
CA LEU A 6 4.81 2.22 11.29
C LEU A 6 6.21 2.73 11.70
N GLU A 7 7.21 1.84 11.69
CA GLU A 7 8.61 2.25 11.79
C GLU A 7 9.08 2.66 10.38
N LEU A 8 8.80 3.91 9.99
CA LEU A 8 9.18 4.42 8.67
C LEU A 8 10.60 4.99 8.66
N PRO A 9 11.35 4.83 7.55
CA PRO A 9 12.53 5.66 7.29
C PRO A 9 12.15 7.14 7.26
N SER A 10 13.03 8.02 7.74
CA SER A 10 12.79 9.47 7.75
C SER A 10 12.51 10.07 6.36
N GLU A 11 12.97 9.40 5.30
CA GLU A 11 12.73 9.83 3.91
C GLU A 11 11.31 9.48 3.40
N GLU A 12 10.53 8.71 4.18
CA GLU A 12 9.21 8.20 3.81
C GLU A 12 8.08 8.70 4.74
N GLU A 13 8.32 9.78 5.49
CA GLU A 13 7.32 10.45 6.36
C GLU A 13 6.03 10.84 5.61
N PHE A 14 6.13 11.06 4.29
CA PHE A 14 4.98 11.38 3.43
C PHE A 14 3.85 10.34 3.51
N VAL A 15 4.16 9.09 3.88
CA VAL A 15 3.17 8.02 4.01
C VAL A 15 2.17 8.35 5.12
N GLU A 16 2.65 8.79 6.28
CA GLU A 16 1.79 9.16 7.41
C GLU A 16 0.99 10.42 7.13
N ASP A 17 1.64 11.43 6.54
CA ASP A 17 1.00 12.69 6.17
C ASP A 17 -0.16 12.47 5.19
N LEU A 18 0.08 11.75 4.09
CA LEU A 18 -0.94 11.47 3.09
C LEU A 18 -2.05 10.57 3.65
N LEU A 19 -1.71 9.57 4.50
CA LEU A 19 -2.74 8.77 5.16
C LEU A 19 -3.66 9.62 6.03
N SER A 20 -3.09 10.55 6.82
CA SER A 20 -3.86 11.47 7.66
C SER A 20 -4.83 12.34 6.83
N GLU A 21 -4.36 12.86 5.70
CA GLU A 21 -5.19 13.61 4.76
C GLU A 21 -6.30 12.76 4.12
N ILE A 22 -5.97 11.53 3.71
CA ILE A 22 -6.93 10.56 3.15
C ILE A 22 -8.02 10.24 4.17
N TYR A 23 -7.65 9.92 5.42
CA TYR A 23 -8.63 9.63 6.47
C TYR A 23 -9.50 10.84 6.80
N SER A 24 -8.92 12.05 6.82
CA SER A 24 -9.68 13.29 6.97
C SER A 24 -10.70 13.46 5.84
N ALA A 25 -10.31 13.18 4.59
CA ALA A 25 -11.23 13.22 3.44
C ALA A 25 -12.35 12.17 3.53
N LEU A 26 -12.02 10.96 3.97
CA LEU A 26 -13.00 9.89 4.20
C LEU A 26 -14.01 10.26 5.29
N GLN A 27 -13.53 10.77 6.42
CA GLN A 27 -14.36 11.19 7.55
C GLN A 27 -15.33 12.31 7.17
N ASN A 28 -14.91 13.21 6.27
CA ASN A 28 -15.73 14.30 5.75
C ASN A 28 -16.51 13.93 4.47
N ASN A 29 -16.58 12.65 4.11
CA ASN A 29 -17.31 12.13 2.94
C ASN A 29 -16.87 12.80 1.61
N GLN A 30 -15.61 13.26 1.54
CA GLN A 30 -14.96 13.87 0.38
C GLN A 30 -14.38 12.78 -0.55
N ARG A 31 -15.29 11.99 -1.12
CA ARG A 31 -14.94 10.73 -1.83
C ARG A 31 -13.94 10.89 -2.97
N ARG A 32 -14.04 11.98 -3.72
CA ARG A 32 -13.12 12.26 -4.84
C ARG A 32 -11.72 12.56 -4.32
N LEU A 33 -11.60 13.37 -3.27
CA LEU A 33 -10.32 13.71 -2.64
C LEU A 33 -9.67 12.46 -2.05
N ALA A 34 -10.44 11.63 -1.33
CA ALA A 34 -9.93 10.37 -0.80
C ALA A 34 -9.36 9.45 -1.89
N ALA A 35 -10.08 9.25 -3.01
CA ALA A 35 -9.58 8.42 -4.11
C ALA A 35 -8.34 9.01 -4.80
N MET A 36 -8.26 10.33 -4.95
CA MET A 36 -7.07 10.99 -5.49
C MET A 36 -5.87 10.88 -4.55
N GLY A 37 -6.08 11.07 -3.24
CA GLY A 37 -5.04 10.90 -2.23
C GLY A 37 -4.51 9.47 -2.18
N ILE A 38 -5.40 8.47 -2.21
CA ILE A 38 -5.00 7.05 -2.26
C ILE A 38 -4.15 6.75 -3.50
N ARG A 39 -4.56 7.27 -4.67
CA ARG A 39 -3.77 7.12 -5.90
C ARG A 39 -2.38 7.74 -5.76
N ALA A 40 -2.30 8.95 -5.22
CA ALA A 40 -1.04 9.65 -5.02
C ALA A 40 -0.12 8.91 -4.03
N LEU A 41 -0.67 8.44 -2.91
CA LEU A 41 0.07 7.67 -1.91
C LEU A 41 0.66 6.40 -2.49
N LEU A 42 -0.14 5.62 -3.22
CA LEU A 42 0.35 4.39 -3.86
C LEU A 42 1.43 4.68 -4.91
N GLU A 43 1.29 5.75 -5.70
CA GLU A 43 2.33 6.15 -6.67
C GLU A 43 3.64 6.53 -5.97
N GLN A 44 3.57 7.33 -4.90
CA GLN A 44 4.74 7.74 -4.11
C GLN A 44 5.43 6.55 -3.45
N ILE A 45 4.68 5.61 -2.86
CA ILE A 45 5.25 4.38 -2.28
C ILE A 45 5.99 3.57 -3.35
N MET A 46 5.37 3.38 -4.53
CA MET A 46 6.05 2.65 -5.61
C MET A 46 7.32 3.37 -6.05
N ILE A 47 7.29 4.68 -6.24
CA ILE A 47 8.48 5.46 -6.62
C ILE A 47 9.58 5.33 -5.55
N ALA A 48 9.23 5.39 -4.26
CA ALA A 48 10.18 5.24 -3.17
C ALA A 48 10.87 3.86 -3.15
N LYS A 49 10.15 2.79 -3.55
CA LYS A 49 10.68 1.41 -3.49
C LYS A 49 11.34 0.93 -4.76
N VAL A 50 10.84 1.32 -5.93
CA VAL A 50 11.31 0.81 -7.23
C VAL A 50 11.79 1.91 -8.19
N GLY A 51 11.75 3.18 -7.76
CA GLY A 51 12.12 4.33 -8.59
C GLY A 51 10.99 4.82 -9.50
N ASP A 52 11.20 5.98 -10.12
CA ASP A 52 10.25 6.55 -11.08
C ASP A 52 10.50 6.03 -12.50
N HIS A 53 9.54 5.26 -13.03
CA HIS A 53 9.54 4.72 -14.39
C HIS A 53 8.69 5.54 -15.37
N ARG A 54 8.31 6.77 -14.98
CA ARG A 54 7.57 7.77 -15.76
C ARG A 54 6.13 7.40 -16.10
N SER A 55 5.63 6.28 -15.57
CA SER A 55 4.20 5.99 -15.61
C SER A 55 3.79 5.10 -14.45
N PHE A 56 2.60 5.37 -13.92
CA PHE A 56 1.99 4.57 -12.86
C PHE A 56 1.98 3.07 -13.17
N VAL A 57 1.59 2.71 -14.41
CA VAL A 57 1.52 1.31 -14.84
C VAL A 57 2.89 0.63 -14.80
N LYS A 58 3.95 1.34 -15.21
CA LYS A 58 5.31 0.79 -15.14
C LYS A 58 5.80 0.69 -13.71
N ASN A 59 5.54 1.70 -12.88
CA ASN A 59 5.85 1.66 -11.45
C ASN A 59 5.17 0.45 -10.80
N LEU A 60 3.91 0.17 -11.13
CA LEU A 60 3.16 -0.98 -10.60
C LEU A 60 3.69 -2.34 -11.11
N GLN A 61 4.17 -2.40 -12.35
CA GLN A 61 4.82 -3.61 -12.89
C GLN A 61 6.14 -3.91 -12.18
N GLU A 62 6.97 -2.90 -11.97
CA GLU A 62 8.23 -3.04 -11.23
C GLU A 62 7.98 -3.35 -9.75
N PHE A 63 6.92 -2.78 -9.16
CA PHE A 63 6.51 -3.07 -7.78
C PHE A 63 6.03 -4.52 -7.60
N GLU A 64 5.32 -5.09 -8.59
CA GLU A 64 5.02 -6.53 -8.64
C GLU A 64 6.31 -7.35 -8.79
N ALA A 65 7.18 -6.99 -9.74
CA ALA A 65 8.43 -7.71 -10.00
C ALA A 65 9.38 -7.71 -8.79
N GLY A 66 9.36 -6.64 -7.99
CA GLY A 66 10.07 -6.52 -6.72
C GLY A 66 9.45 -7.33 -5.56
N GLY A 67 8.29 -7.96 -5.77
CA GLY A 67 7.64 -8.81 -4.78
C GLY A 67 6.83 -8.08 -3.70
N PHE A 68 6.63 -6.76 -3.84
CA PHE A 68 5.86 -5.97 -2.86
C PHE A 68 4.35 -6.26 -2.92
N VAL A 69 3.87 -6.68 -4.09
CA VAL A 69 2.49 -7.12 -4.33
C VAL A 69 2.44 -8.38 -5.19
N SER A 70 1.44 -9.22 -4.95
CA SER A 70 1.14 -10.36 -5.85
C SER A 70 0.53 -9.88 -7.16
N LYS A 71 0.62 -10.71 -8.21
CA LYS A 71 -0.07 -10.48 -9.48
C LYS A 71 -1.56 -10.16 -9.33
N LYS A 72 -2.24 -10.86 -8.42
CA LYS A 72 -3.68 -10.63 -8.14
C LYS A 72 -3.93 -9.26 -7.52
N GLN A 73 -3.09 -8.84 -6.56
CA GLN A 73 -3.16 -7.50 -6.00
C GLN A 73 -2.87 -6.43 -7.06
N ARG A 74 -1.95 -6.70 -7.99
CA ARG A 74 -1.68 -5.81 -9.13
C ARG A 74 -2.91 -5.57 -10.00
N GLU A 75 -3.62 -6.63 -10.38
CA GLU A 75 -4.85 -6.53 -11.20
C GLU A 75 -5.95 -5.72 -10.47
N TRP A 76 -6.06 -5.87 -9.15
CA TRP A 76 -6.96 -5.07 -8.34
C TRP A 76 -6.53 -3.60 -8.30
N LEU A 77 -5.23 -3.35 -8.07
CA LEU A 77 -4.64 -2.01 -8.07
C LEU A 77 -4.89 -1.30 -9.39
N GLU A 78 -4.67 -1.95 -10.55
CA GLU A 78 -4.94 -1.37 -11.87
C GLU A 78 -6.38 -0.86 -11.99
N THR A 79 -7.37 -1.68 -11.61
CA THR A 79 -8.80 -1.33 -11.70
C THR A 79 -9.15 -0.17 -10.75
N ILE A 80 -8.61 -0.24 -9.54
CA ILE A 80 -8.94 0.66 -8.45
C ILE A 80 -8.29 2.03 -8.64
N LEU A 81 -7.09 2.07 -9.23
CA LEU A 81 -6.35 3.29 -9.49
C LEU A 81 -6.81 3.98 -10.78
N GLU A 82 -7.36 3.22 -11.73
CA GLU A 82 -8.13 3.79 -12.83
C GLU A 82 -9.35 4.56 -12.30
N ALA A 83 -9.95 4.15 -11.18
CA ALA A 83 -11.03 4.94 -10.54
C ALA A 83 -10.52 6.31 -10.05
N GLY A 84 -9.28 6.38 -9.55
CA GLY A 84 -8.60 7.64 -9.22
C GLY A 84 -8.35 8.50 -10.46
N HIS A 85 -7.84 7.92 -11.54
CA HIS A 85 -7.62 8.62 -12.80
C HIS A 85 -8.94 9.13 -13.43
N ALA A 86 -9.99 8.32 -13.42
CA ALA A 86 -11.33 8.69 -13.87
C ALA A 86 -11.96 9.77 -12.96
N THR A 87 -11.61 9.81 -11.67
CA THR A 87 -12.04 10.88 -10.76
C THR A 87 -11.48 12.22 -11.19
N ILE A 88 -10.20 12.26 -11.59
CA ILE A 88 -9.49 13.47 -12.03
C ILE A 88 -9.98 13.93 -13.41
N HIS A 89 -9.98 13.03 -14.40
CA HIS A 89 -10.17 13.41 -15.80
C HIS A 89 -11.60 13.25 -16.32
N ARG A 90 -12.41 12.40 -15.68
CA ARG A 90 -13.74 12.01 -16.20
C ARG A 90 -14.87 12.30 -15.22
N SER A 91 -14.59 13.05 -14.16
CA SER A 91 -15.57 13.38 -13.10
C SER A 91 -16.25 12.15 -12.49
N PHE A 92 -15.60 10.98 -12.48
CA PHE A 92 -16.10 9.78 -11.80
C PHE A 92 -16.17 9.99 -10.29
N ARG A 93 -17.30 9.62 -9.66
CA ARG A 93 -17.46 9.71 -8.21
C ARG A 93 -17.47 8.30 -7.61
N PRO A 94 -16.42 7.92 -6.86
CA PRO A 94 -16.40 6.63 -6.18
C PRO A 94 -17.58 6.46 -5.22
N SER A 95 -18.10 5.24 -5.19
CA SER A 95 -19.04 4.79 -4.17
C SER A 95 -18.34 4.64 -2.81
N LYS A 96 -19.10 4.49 -1.73
CA LYS A 96 -18.50 4.18 -0.41
C LYS A 96 -17.81 2.82 -0.43
N THR A 97 -18.38 1.84 -1.12
CA THR A 97 -17.83 0.49 -1.25
C THR A 97 -16.49 0.52 -2.00
N ASP A 98 -16.40 1.35 -3.05
CA ASP A 98 -15.16 1.52 -3.83
C ASP A 98 -14.05 2.08 -2.93
N LEU A 99 -14.37 3.06 -2.07
CA LEU A 99 -13.42 3.65 -1.14
C LEU A 99 -12.94 2.67 -0.07
N VAL A 100 -13.83 1.80 0.44
CA VAL A 100 -13.43 0.75 1.39
C VAL A 100 -12.44 -0.21 0.74
N ALA A 101 -12.71 -0.63 -0.51
CA ALA A 101 -11.77 -1.48 -1.24
C ALA A 101 -10.42 -0.79 -1.48
N LEU A 102 -10.44 0.49 -1.89
CA LEU A 102 -9.27 1.34 -2.07
C LEU A 102 -8.39 1.40 -0.79
N VAL A 103 -9.01 1.69 0.35
CA VAL A 103 -8.30 1.82 1.64
C VAL A 103 -7.71 0.49 2.08
N ASN A 104 -8.50 -0.60 2.07
CA ASN A 104 -8.01 -1.91 2.51
C ASN A 104 -6.80 -2.39 1.70
N ILE A 105 -6.79 -2.12 0.39
CA ILE A 105 -5.66 -2.48 -0.47
C ILE A 105 -4.45 -1.59 -0.18
N THR A 106 -4.67 -0.29 0.04
CA THR A 106 -3.60 0.64 0.41
C THR A 106 -2.95 0.26 1.72
N GLU A 107 -3.75 -0.03 2.75
CA GLU A 107 -3.29 -0.52 4.05
C GLU A 107 -2.51 -1.83 3.90
N SER A 108 -3.03 -2.78 3.11
CA SER A 108 -2.32 -4.04 2.84
C SER A 108 -0.97 -3.81 2.15
N VAL A 109 -0.87 -2.90 1.19
CA VAL A 109 0.40 -2.54 0.53
C VAL A 109 1.37 -1.93 1.52
N ILE A 110 0.90 -1.03 2.38
CA ILE A 110 1.73 -0.39 3.40
C ILE A 110 2.23 -1.44 4.40
N GLU A 111 1.37 -2.34 4.86
CA GLU A 111 1.76 -3.44 5.73
C GLU A 111 2.85 -4.31 5.10
N THR A 112 2.64 -4.82 3.88
CA THR A 112 3.61 -5.70 3.22
C THR A 112 4.94 -5.00 2.92
N THR A 113 4.88 -3.71 2.63
CA THR A 113 6.06 -2.93 2.23
C THR A 113 6.90 -2.47 3.42
N TYR A 114 6.28 -2.14 4.55
CA TYR A 114 6.98 -1.46 5.66
C TYR A 114 7.05 -2.26 6.97
N LEU A 115 6.13 -3.20 7.22
CA LEU A 115 6.04 -3.86 8.53
C LEU A 115 6.77 -5.20 8.63
N HIS A 116 7.29 -5.74 7.54
CA HIS A 116 7.65 -7.16 7.50
C HIS A 116 9.10 -7.47 7.88
N ASP A 117 10.11 -6.71 7.47
CA ASP A 117 11.49 -7.21 7.60
C ASP A 117 12.01 -7.25 9.05
N ALA A 118 11.85 -6.17 9.82
CA ALA A 118 12.35 -6.11 11.19
C ALA A 118 11.56 -7.03 12.15
N GLN A 119 10.24 -7.12 11.96
CA GLN A 119 9.39 -7.99 12.80
C GLN A 119 9.55 -9.46 12.46
N VAL A 120 9.64 -9.80 11.17
CA VAL A 120 9.91 -11.18 10.72
C VAL A 120 11.29 -11.62 11.19
N GLU A 121 12.30 -10.74 11.15
CA GLU A 121 13.63 -11.06 11.66
C GLU A 121 13.65 -11.26 13.19
N LYS A 122 12.97 -10.38 13.95
CA LYS A 122 12.76 -10.57 15.40
C LYS A 122 12.04 -11.89 15.70
N LEU A 123 11.04 -12.26 14.90
CA LEU A 123 10.32 -13.52 15.04
C LEU A 123 11.20 -14.72 14.70
N ARG A 124 11.95 -14.69 13.59
CA ARG A 124 12.89 -15.74 13.18
C ARG A 124 13.90 -16.05 14.27
N LYS A 125 14.46 -15.02 14.91
CA LYS A 125 15.39 -15.18 16.05
C LYS A 125 14.77 -15.86 17.27
N ARG A 126 13.44 -15.80 17.43
CA ARG A 126 12.70 -16.43 18.54
C ARG A 126 12.19 -17.84 18.20
N ILE A 127 12.19 -18.24 16.93
CA ILE A 127 11.77 -19.59 16.54
C ILE A 127 12.87 -20.57 16.97
N PRO A 128 12.57 -21.54 17.87
CA PRO A 128 13.57 -22.52 18.27
C PRO A 128 13.98 -23.38 17.06
N PRO A 129 15.26 -23.79 16.96
CA PRO A 129 15.72 -24.65 15.89
C PRO A 129 14.88 -25.93 15.87
N ARG A 130 14.54 -26.39 14.66
CA ARG A 130 13.77 -27.62 14.49
C ARG A 130 14.58 -28.76 15.11
N ASN A 131 14.03 -29.43 16.14
CA ASN A 131 14.65 -30.63 16.69
C ASN A 131 14.81 -31.63 15.55
N GLY A 132 16.03 -31.77 15.05
CA GLY A 132 16.37 -32.77 14.05
C GLY A 132 16.12 -34.12 14.69
N GLY A 133 15.13 -34.85 14.19
CA GLY A 133 14.95 -36.25 14.52
C GLY A 133 16.19 -37.00 14.06
N THR A 134 17.16 -37.18 14.97
CA THR A 134 18.16 -38.23 14.87
C THR A 134 17.44 -39.54 15.18
N ASN A 135 16.91 -40.19 14.14
CA ASN A 135 16.77 -41.63 14.18
C ASN A 135 17.98 -42.21 13.44
N SER A 136 19.01 -42.52 14.24
CA SER A 136 19.99 -43.55 13.91
C SER A 136 19.34 -44.92 13.90
#